data_AF-A0A8J9RI31-F1
#
_entry.id   AF-A0A8J9RI31-F1
#
_cell.length_a   1.000
_cell.length_b   1.000
_cell.length_c   1.000
_cell.angle_alpha   90.00
_cell.angle_beta   90.00
_cell.angle_gamma   90.00
#
_symmetry.space_group_name_H-M   'P 1'
#
loop_
_entity.id
_entity.type
_entity.pdbx_description
1 polymer ?
#
loop_
_entity_poly.entity_id
_entity_poly.type
_entity_poly.pdbx_seq_one_letter_code
_entity_poly.pdbx_strand_id
1 'polypeptide(L)'
;MSRLDRSSASPYAMASRVSTEVLLSNDVLPLIIVHLTRREAINLSAVCRGLREILSANKFTYTARLVVVASESNCLLDLCPKSGDVLHCAKVSARALRKDEKLSSFWPTGVAMSPYDGDYYVCQYKGQQVLQFRGSDLSFRGVAAKFPKGYMSPEGICFSKKCLYVVCADPGAIWRFRKAIGTGLYEAMSAFSTDYLYQPAINNRSFCGHVPWGMTTGPDGNLYIAMEEGYKALKDVPLNQMTGSVVVAQLDDEGKIVSTAKFCGARGKRDERLCRPSGISFDAEGNLYVTSLTDEVLMYKGPSTDRPGEFIKVVASWGGFVNCKARAGALLPWDVKWHPGITGIGKGPLLLVTRHTEPKSCPAVQAKMLV
;
A
#
# COMPACT_ATOMS: atom_id res chain seq x y z
N MET A 1 40.88 61.23 9.04
CA MET A 1 41.55 60.13 9.76
C MET A 1 41.11 60.16 11.23
N SER A 2 40.57 59.04 11.70
CA SER A 2 40.37 58.64 13.13
C SER A 2 39.32 59.45 13.94
N ARG A 3 38.42 58.87 14.75
CA ARG A 3 38.35 57.56 15.40
C ARG A 3 36.89 57.10 15.48
N LEU A 4 36.66 55.82 15.21
CA LEU A 4 35.40 55.12 15.50
C LEU A 4 35.38 54.76 16.98
N ASP A 5 34.28 55.15 17.63
CA ASP A 5 33.98 54.85 19.01
C ASP A 5 33.42 53.43 19.16
N ARG A 6 33.81 52.75 20.24
CA ARG A 6 33.39 51.38 20.54
C ARG A 6 32.06 51.40 21.29
N SER A 7 30.96 51.08 20.62
CA SER A 7 29.77 50.53 21.27
C SER A 7 29.55 49.10 20.81
N SER A 8 29.89 48.16 21.69
CA SER A 8 29.62 46.73 21.55
C SER A 8 28.11 46.47 21.66
N ALA A 9 27.41 46.47 20.53
CA ALA A 9 26.14 45.78 20.39
C ALA A 9 26.44 44.33 19.97
N SER A 10 26.00 43.37 20.79
CA SER A 10 26.07 41.94 20.48
C SER A 10 25.34 41.63 19.16
N PRO A 11 25.88 40.75 18.27
CA PRO A 11 25.19 40.36 17.03
C PRO A 11 23.88 39.58 17.25
N TYR A 12 23.51 39.28 18.50
CA TYR A 12 22.38 38.41 18.83
C TYR A 12 21.00 39.09 18.89
N ALA A 13 20.90 40.40 18.66
CA ALA A 13 19.63 41.12 18.84
C ALA A 13 18.75 41.26 17.57
N MET A 14 19.09 40.63 16.44
CA MET A 14 18.37 40.85 15.17
C MET A 14 18.05 39.57 14.38
N ALA A 15 17.60 38.52 15.06
CA ALA A 15 17.04 37.33 14.41
C ALA A 15 15.62 37.01 14.93
N SER A 16 14.79 38.03 15.09
CA SER A 16 13.34 37.84 15.19
C SER A 16 12.75 37.75 13.77
N ARG A 17 11.97 36.68 13.52
CA ARG A 17 11.11 36.43 12.35
C ARG A 17 11.76 35.78 11.13
N VAL A 18 11.99 34.47 11.22
CA VAL A 18 11.62 33.56 10.14
C VAL A 18 10.94 32.36 10.80
N SER A 19 9.61 32.40 10.91
CA SER A 19 8.79 31.23 11.21
C SER A 19 8.69 30.39 9.93
N THR A 20 9.68 29.55 9.67
CA THR A 20 9.53 28.47 8.70
C THR A 20 9.00 27.25 9.45
N GLU A 21 7.69 27.07 9.39
CA GLU A 21 7.07 25.77 9.69
C GLU A 21 7.63 24.74 8.69
N VAL A 22 8.56 23.93 9.17
CA VAL A 22 9.10 22.81 8.41
C VAL A 22 8.38 21.56 8.93
N LEU A 23 7.27 21.22 8.28
CA LEU A 23 6.59 19.93 8.45
C LEU A 23 7.48 18.84 7.86
N LEU A 24 8.25 18.15 8.70
CA LEU A 24 9.02 16.97 8.29
C LEU A 24 8.34 15.72 8.82
N SER A 25 8.02 14.79 7.91
CA SER A 25 7.72 13.41 8.26
C SER A 25 8.91 12.77 8.98
N ASN A 26 8.66 11.91 9.97
CA ASN A 26 9.69 11.14 10.69
C ASN A 26 10.57 10.30 9.75
N ASP A 27 10.12 10.03 8.52
CA ASP A 27 10.86 9.28 7.52
C ASP A 27 11.94 10.13 6.81
N VAL A 28 11.86 11.46 6.91
CA VAL A 28 12.78 12.41 6.26
C VAL A 28 13.98 12.77 7.15
N LEU A 29 13.80 12.67 8.47
CA LEU A 29 14.84 12.97 9.48
C LEU A 29 16.12 12.13 9.30
N PRO A 30 16.06 10.81 9.06
CA PRO A 30 17.27 10.00 8.84
C PRO A 30 18.01 10.38 7.55
N LEU A 31 17.28 10.79 6.49
CA LEU A 31 17.86 11.18 5.20
C LEU A 31 18.62 12.51 5.29
N ILE A 32 18.15 13.43 6.12
CA ILE A 32 18.84 14.71 6.40
C ILE A 32 20.16 14.46 7.15
N ILE A 33 20.21 13.48 8.05
CA ILE A 33 21.38 13.19 8.88
C ILE A 33 22.54 12.55 8.07
N VAL A 34 22.22 11.79 7.01
CA VAL A 34 23.22 11.07 6.21
C VAL A 34 24.06 11.98 5.29
N HIS A 35 23.61 13.21 5.02
CA HIS A 35 24.25 14.11 4.04
C HIS A 35 24.93 15.35 4.65
N LEU A 36 25.04 15.44 5.98
CA LEU A 36 25.62 16.60 6.65
C LEU A 36 27.08 16.39 7.03
N THR A 37 27.90 17.42 6.84
CA THR A 37 29.29 17.40 7.28
C THR A 37 29.37 17.54 8.81
N ARG A 38 30.44 17.02 9.43
CA ARG A 38 30.63 16.93 10.90
C ARG A 38 30.44 18.27 11.64
N ARG A 39 30.59 19.41 10.96
CA ARG A 39 30.45 20.77 11.50
C ARG A 39 28.99 21.25 11.54
N GLU A 40 28.14 20.77 10.63
CA GLU A 40 26.70 21.07 10.57
C GLU A 40 25.89 20.20 11.54
N ALA A 41 26.35 18.99 11.83
CA ALA A 41 25.76 18.08 12.80
C ALA A 41 25.71 18.63 14.24
N ILE A 42 26.68 19.49 14.62
CA ILE A 42 26.74 20.10 15.96
C ILE A 42 25.64 21.16 16.13
N ASN A 43 25.39 21.98 15.10
CA ASN A 43 24.27 22.94 15.10
C ASN A 43 22.91 22.24 15.00
N LEU A 44 22.84 21.10 14.30
CA LEU A 44 21.63 20.27 14.24
C LEU A 44 21.27 19.65 15.60
N SER A 45 22.23 19.43 16.50
CA SER A 45 21.95 18.88 17.84
C SER A 45 21.05 19.78 18.69
N ALA A 46 21.12 21.10 18.49
CA ALA A 46 20.24 22.07 19.12
C ALA A 46 18.85 22.09 18.46
N VAL A 47 18.80 21.94 17.12
CA VAL A 47 17.54 21.84 16.34
C VAL A 47 16.79 20.55 16.67
N CYS A 48 17.48 19.41 16.79
CA CYS A 48 16.88 18.14 17.20
C CYS A 48 16.43 18.16 18.67
N ARG A 49 17.10 18.92 19.53
CA ARG A 49 16.69 19.11 20.93
C ARG A 49 15.47 20.02 21.01
N GLY A 50 15.44 21.11 20.25
CA GLY A 50 14.26 21.97 20.09
C GLY A 50 13.07 21.23 19.46
N LEU A 51 13.30 20.38 18.46
CA LEU A 51 12.28 19.49 17.89
C LEU A 51 11.78 18.46 18.91
N ARG A 52 12.66 17.83 19.69
CA ARG A 52 12.25 16.93 20.79
C ARG A 52 11.47 17.67 21.86
N GLU A 53 11.88 18.88 22.22
CA GLU A 53 11.17 19.72 23.18
C GLU A 53 9.79 20.10 22.65
N ILE A 54 9.68 20.53 21.38
CA ILE A 54 8.40 20.82 20.70
C ILE A 54 7.52 19.56 20.59
N LEU A 55 8.08 18.41 20.24
CA LEU A 55 7.38 17.12 20.16
C LEU A 55 6.97 16.60 21.55
N SER A 56 7.72 16.93 22.60
CA SER A 56 7.42 16.55 23.99
C SER A 56 6.43 17.52 24.66
N ALA A 57 6.44 18.79 24.28
CA ALA A 57 5.57 19.84 24.78
C ALA A 57 4.20 19.82 24.08
N ASN A 58 4.16 19.50 22.78
CA ASN A 58 2.93 19.25 22.06
C ASN A 58 2.54 17.79 22.22
N LYS A 59 1.50 17.52 23.03
CA LYS A 59 0.79 16.23 22.99
C LYS A 59 0.10 16.11 21.63
N PHE A 60 0.83 15.65 20.62
CA PHE A 60 0.23 15.29 19.33
C PHE A 60 -0.69 14.11 19.57
N THR A 61 -2.00 14.37 19.57
CA THR A 61 -3.02 13.32 19.58
C THR A 61 -3.12 12.75 18.17
N TYR A 62 -2.38 11.68 17.91
CA TYR A 62 -2.53 10.91 16.68
C TYR A 62 -3.83 10.11 16.76
N THR A 63 -4.75 10.40 15.85
CA THR A 63 -5.96 9.59 15.67
C THR A 63 -5.70 8.60 14.55
N ALA A 64 -5.65 7.30 14.89
CA ALA A 64 -5.60 6.27 13.87
C ALA A 64 -6.88 6.28 13.05
N ARG A 65 -6.74 6.03 11.74
CA ARG A 65 -7.82 6.04 10.76
C ARG A 65 -7.73 4.78 9.92
N LEU A 66 -8.87 4.15 9.66
CA LEU A 66 -8.96 3.00 8.78
C LEU A 66 -9.62 3.44 7.49
N VAL A 67 -8.85 3.48 6.41
CA VAL A 67 -9.37 3.82 5.09
C VAL A 67 -9.66 2.54 4.29
N VAL A 68 -10.88 2.45 3.80
CA VAL A 68 -11.38 1.28 3.05
C VAL A 68 -11.90 1.73 1.70
N VAL A 69 -11.46 1.01 0.66
CA VAL A 69 -12.06 1.11 -0.67
C VAL A 69 -13.15 0.05 -0.79
N ALA A 70 -14.37 0.49 -1.04
CA ALA A 70 -15.52 -0.38 -1.22
C ALA A 70 -15.91 -0.43 -2.70
N SER A 71 -15.36 -1.41 -3.43
CA SER A 71 -15.41 -1.52 -4.89
C SER A 71 -16.82 -1.51 -5.47
N GLU A 72 -17.76 -2.27 -4.89
CA GLU A 72 -19.14 -2.33 -5.39
C GLU A 72 -19.90 -1.01 -5.22
N SER A 73 -19.71 -0.37 -4.07
CA SER A 73 -20.37 0.92 -3.77
C SER A 73 -19.66 2.12 -4.40
N ASN A 74 -18.48 1.89 -4.98
CA ASN A 74 -17.57 2.89 -5.52
C ASN A 74 -17.29 4.03 -4.52
N CYS A 75 -16.98 3.66 -3.28
CA CYS A 75 -16.73 4.59 -2.17
C CYS A 75 -15.35 4.38 -1.55
N LEU A 76 -14.75 5.49 -1.13
CA LEU A 76 -13.64 5.53 -0.19
C LEU A 76 -14.21 5.95 1.17
N LEU A 77 -14.02 5.11 2.17
CA LEU A 77 -14.52 5.33 3.52
C LEU A 77 -13.35 5.54 4.46
N ASP A 78 -13.44 6.55 5.30
CA ASP A 78 -12.55 6.76 6.43
C ASP A 78 -13.31 6.45 7.71
N LEU A 79 -12.83 5.44 8.43
CA LEU A 79 -13.48 4.87 9.59
C LEU A 79 -12.65 5.15 10.84
N CYS A 80 -13.34 5.52 11.92
CA CYS A 80 -12.76 5.51 13.25
C CYS A 80 -12.52 4.05 13.67
N PRO A 81 -11.26 3.61 13.90
CA PRO A 81 -11.02 2.20 14.18
C PRO A 81 -11.52 1.79 15.59
N LYS A 82 -11.82 2.76 16.48
CA LYS A 82 -12.40 2.53 17.81
C LYS A 82 -13.91 2.27 17.76
N SER A 83 -14.64 3.15 17.09
CA SER A 83 -16.12 3.11 17.08
C SER A 83 -16.69 2.43 15.84
N GLY A 84 -15.91 2.32 14.76
CA GLY A 84 -16.39 1.89 13.45
C GLY A 84 -17.15 2.99 12.69
N ASP A 85 -17.30 4.18 13.27
CA ASP A 85 -18.03 5.28 12.64
C ASP A 85 -17.36 5.75 11.36
N VAL A 86 -18.18 6.06 10.36
CA VAL A 86 -17.74 6.72 9.13
C VAL A 86 -17.48 8.19 9.44
N LEU A 87 -16.22 8.59 9.45
CA LEU A 87 -15.79 9.96 9.66
C LEU A 87 -15.90 10.78 8.37
N HIS A 88 -15.45 10.20 7.26
CA HIS A 88 -15.53 10.80 5.93
C HIS A 88 -15.86 9.75 4.89
N CYS A 89 -16.50 10.17 3.79
CA CYS A 89 -16.84 9.31 2.67
C CYS A 89 -16.70 10.10 1.37
N ALA A 90 -16.09 9.47 0.35
CA ALA A 90 -15.95 10.04 -0.98
C ALA A 90 -16.32 9.02 -2.05
N LYS A 91 -16.90 9.50 -3.16
CA LYS A 91 -17.10 8.66 -4.35
C LYS A 91 -15.80 8.59 -5.15
N VAL A 92 -15.41 7.38 -5.57
CA VAL A 92 -14.16 7.18 -6.31
C VAL A 92 -14.39 7.38 -7.81
N SER A 93 -14.57 8.64 -8.21
CA SER A 93 -14.80 9.03 -9.60
C SER A 93 -14.13 10.34 -9.95
N ALA A 94 -13.45 10.38 -11.10
CA ALA A 94 -12.87 11.60 -11.66
C ALA A 94 -13.90 12.56 -12.27
N ARG A 95 -15.14 12.11 -12.47
CA ARG A 95 -16.26 12.92 -12.96
C ARG A 95 -17.48 12.78 -12.07
N ALA A 96 -18.32 13.81 -12.06
CA ALA A 96 -19.66 13.67 -11.53
C ALA A 96 -20.38 12.54 -12.31
N LEU A 97 -20.86 11.53 -11.59
CA LEU A 97 -21.65 10.45 -12.17
C LEU A 97 -23.01 11.02 -12.59
N ARG A 98 -23.50 10.65 -13.77
CA ARG A 98 -24.88 11.00 -14.17
C ARG A 98 -25.86 10.17 -13.33
N LYS A 99 -27.08 10.67 -13.11
CA LYS A 99 -28.12 9.99 -12.29
C LYS A 99 -28.43 8.56 -12.76
N ASP A 100 -28.24 8.29 -14.05
CA ASP A 100 -28.51 7.03 -14.75
C ASP A 100 -27.25 6.17 -14.99
N GLU A 101 -26.06 6.71 -14.72
CA GLU A 101 -24.80 6.01 -14.93
C GLU A 101 -24.57 4.98 -13.82
N LYS A 102 -24.57 3.69 -14.18
CA LYS A 102 -24.32 2.62 -13.21
C LYS A 102 -22.95 2.82 -12.56
N LEU A 103 -22.93 2.97 -11.23
CA LEU A 103 -21.73 3.03 -10.39
C LEU A 103 -20.75 1.88 -10.67
N SER A 104 -21.25 0.72 -11.11
CA SER A 104 -20.46 -0.46 -11.49
C SER A 104 -19.56 -0.26 -12.73
N SER A 105 -19.61 0.90 -13.37
CA SER A 105 -18.77 1.25 -14.52
C SER A 105 -17.37 1.69 -14.12
N PHE A 106 -17.15 2.04 -12.84
CA PHE A 106 -15.85 2.44 -12.30
C PHE A 106 -15.64 1.75 -10.96
N TRP A 107 -14.96 0.60 -10.97
CA TRP A 107 -14.65 -0.10 -9.73
C TRP A 107 -13.27 0.35 -9.20
N PRO A 108 -13.20 0.85 -7.96
CA PRO A 108 -11.94 1.15 -7.31
C PRO A 108 -11.36 -0.13 -6.67
N THR A 109 -10.04 -0.24 -6.68
CA THR A 109 -9.31 -1.46 -6.27
C THR A 109 -8.33 -1.15 -5.14
N GLY A 110 -7.04 -1.03 -5.44
CA GLY A 110 -6.01 -0.72 -4.43
C GLY A 110 -6.08 0.72 -3.95
N VAL A 111 -5.69 0.91 -2.68
CA VAL A 111 -5.44 2.22 -2.06
C VAL A 111 -4.08 2.23 -1.38
N ALA A 112 -3.37 3.34 -1.51
CA ALA A 112 -2.15 3.61 -0.76
C ALA A 112 -2.17 5.03 -0.22
N MET A 113 -1.68 5.21 1.01
CA MET A 113 -1.36 6.54 1.53
C MET A 113 0.06 6.89 1.08
N SER A 114 0.22 8.09 0.53
CA SER A 114 1.52 8.61 0.14
C SER A 114 2.31 9.04 1.39
N PRO A 115 3.55 8.55 1.58
CA PRO A 115 4.37 8.97 2.71
C PRO A 115 4.88 10.42 2.58
N TYR A 116 4.67 11.06 1.42
CA TYR A 116 5.21 12.38 1.10
C TYR A 116 4.26 13.52 1.43
N ASP A 117 2.97 13.32 1.18
CA ASP A 117 1.93 14.35 1.32
C ASP A 117 0.76 13.89 2.22
N GLY A 118 0.74 12.62 2.64
CA GLY A 118 -0.32 12.06 3.48
C GLY A 118 -1.65 11.86 2.75
N ASP A 119 -1.70 12.08 1.43
CA ASP A 119 -2.89 11.90 0.62
C ASP A 119 -3.09 10.43 0.23
N TYR A 120 -4.34 10.06 -0.07
CA TYR A 120 -4.72 8.73 -0.52
C TYR A 120 -4.76 8.66 -2.04
N TYR A 121 -4.15 7.61 -2.58
CA TYR A 121 -4.09 7.30 -3.99
C TYR A 121 -4.85 6.01 -4.24
N VAL A 122 -5.87 6.06 -5.10
CA VAL A 122 -6.81 4.97 -5.31
C VAL A 122 -6.82 4.58 -6.79
N CYS A 123 -6.56 3.31 -7.07
CA CYS A 123 -6.68 2.73 -8.40
C CYS A 123 -8.15 2.71 -8.83
N GLN A 124 -8.41 3.16 -10.05
CA GLN A 124 -9.72 3.02 -10.68
C GLN A 124 -9.55 2.18 -11.94
N TYR A 125 -9.99 0.93 -11.88
CA TYR A 125 -9.61 -0.05 -12.89
C TYR A 125 -10.23 0.22 -14.25
N LYS A 126 -11.55 0.37 -14.36
CA LYS A 126 -12.15 0.74 -15.67
C LYS A 126 -11.80 2.14 -16.14
N GLY A 127 -11.49 3.04 -15.19
CA GLY A 127 -11.01 4.39 -15.52
C GLY A 127 -9.56 4.43 -15.95
N GLN A 128 -8.80 3.34 -15.74
CA GLN A 128 -7.40 3.19 -16.10
C GLN A 128 -6.56 4.37 -15.62
N GLN A 129 -6.71 4.70 -14.35
CA GLN A 129 -6.08 5.86 -13.73
C GLN A 129 -5.95 5.68 -12.22
N VAL A 130 -5.12 6.52 -11.62
CA VAL A 130 -5.00 6.66 -10.17
C VAL A 130 -5.60 8.00 -9.77
N LEU A 131 -6.53 7.97 -8.83
CA LEU A 131 -7.20 9.14 -8.28
C LEU A 131 -6.55 9.56 -6.96
N GLN A 132 -6.49 10.86 -6.70
CA GLN A 132 -5.97 11.42 -5.46
C GLN A 132 -7.09 11.99 -4.60
N PHE A 133 -7.06 11.65 -3.32
CA PHE A 133 -7.96 12.15 -2.30
C PHE A 133 -7.14 12.71 -1.15
N ARG A 134 -7.60 13.83 -0.61
CA ARG A 134 -6.91 14.50 0.49
C ARG A 134 -6.90 13.61 1.74
N GLY A 135 -5.75 13.50 2.38
CA GLY A 135 -5.58 12.67 3.58
C GLY A 135 -6.48 13.07 4.74
N SER A 136 -6.77 14.36 4.91
CA SER A 136 -7.52 14.87 6.06
C SER A 136 -9.02 14.55 6.02
N ASP A 137 -9.65 14.63 4.85
CA ASP A 137 -11.12 14.65 4.73
C ASP A 137 -11.66 13.84 3.54
N LEU A 138 -10.78 13.13 2.82
CA LEU A 138 -11.09 12.41 1.58
C LEU A 138 -11.65 13.28 0.45
N SER A 139 -11.48 14.61 0.48
CA SER A 139 -11.87 15.46 -0.65
C SER A 139 -11.09 15.08 -1.92
N PHE A 140 -11.80 14.96 -3.05
CA PHE A 140 -11.18 14.62 -4.33
C PHE A 140 -10.26 15.76 -4.80
N ARG A 141 -8.99 15.42 -5.08
CA ARG A 141 -8.00 16.38 -5.59
C ARG A 141 -7.81 16.31 -7.09
N GLY A 142 -8.05 15.16 -7.71
CA GLY A 142 -7.88 15.00 -9.15
C GLY A 142 -7.38 13.63 -9.55
N VAL A 143 -7.03 13.52 -10.84
CA VAL A 143 -6.36 12.35 -11.39
C VAL A 143 -4.85 12.52 -11.17
N ALA A 144 -4.26 11.66 -10.35
CA ALA A 144 -2.83 11.68 -10.05
C ALA A 144 -1.97 11.09 -11.16
N ALA A 145 -2.40 9.97 -11.74
CA ALA A 145 -1.69 9.28 -12.81
C ALA A 145 -2.67 8.76 -13.84
N LYS A 146 -2.28 8.84 -15.12
CA LYS A 146 -2.95 8.15 -16.22
C LYS A 146 -1.99 7.16 -16.83
N PHE A 147 -2.49 5.98 -17.16
CA PHE A 147 -1.71 4.99 -17.89
C PHE A 147 -1.60 5.42 -19.36
N PRO A 148 -0.50 5.07 -20.05
CA PRO A 148 -0.40 5.24 -21.50
C PRO A 148 -1.52 4.48 -22.23
N LYS A 149 -1.75 4.81 -23.50
CA LYS A 149 -2.80 4.16 -24.31
C LYS A 149 -2.62 2.63 -24.33
N GLY A 150 -3.68 1.92 -24.00
CA GLY A 150 -3.73 0.46 -23.86
C GLY A 150 -4.83 0.12 -22.85
N TYR A 151 -5.39 -1.09 -22.87
CA TYR A 151 -6.32 -1.51 -21.80
C TYR A 151 -5.51 -1.93 -20.59
N MET A 152 -5.69 -1.23 -19.47
CA MET A 152 -4.96 -1.49 -18.23
C MET A 152 -5.93 -1.73 -17.08
N SER A 153 -5.64 -2.75 -16.28
CA SER A 153 -6.46 -3.16 -15.14
C SER A 153 -5.73 -2.94 -13.82
N PRO A 154 -5.57 -1.69 -13.33
CA PRO A 154 -4.82 -1.41 -12.11
C PRO A 154 -5.50 -2.02 -10.87
N GLU A 155 -4.73 -2.80 -10.11
CA GLU A 155 -5.16 -3.50 -8.90
C GLU A 155 -4.40 -2.94 -7.69
N GLY A 156 -3.28 -3.57 -7.32
CA GLY A 156 -2.42 -3.17 -6.21
C GLY A 156 -1.61 -1.91 -6.49
N ILE A 157 -1.41 -1.11 -5.45
CA ILE A 157 -0.71 0.16 -5.48
C ILE A 157 0.18 0.29 -4.26
N CYS A 158 1.42 0.76 -4.44
CA CYS A 158 2.30 1.07 -3.32
C CYS A 158 3.32 2.15 -3.67
N PHE A 159 3.87 2.79 -2.64
CA PHE A 159 4.96 3.74 -2.77
C PHE A 159 6.28 3.11 -2.36
N SER A 160 7.31 3.34 -3.17
CA SER A 160 8.70 3.30 -2.72
C SER A 160 9.18 4.71 -2.35
N LYS A 161 10.44 4.84 -1.92
CA LYS A 161 11.15 6.11 -1.64
C LYS A 161 11.19 7.13 -2.80
N LYS A 162 10.97 6.71 -4.05
CA LYS A 162 11.11 7.60 -5.23
C LYS A 162 9.95 7.53 -6.21
N CYS A 163 9.18 6.45 -6.18
CA CYS A 163 8.23 6.12 -7.23
C CYS A 163 6.94 5.57 -6.63
N LEU A 164 5.86 5.83 -7.35
CA LEU A 164 4.58 5.15 -7.21
C LEU A 164 4.60 3.93 -8.13
N TYR A 165 4.22 2.77 -7.62
CA TYR A 165 4.02 1.57 -8.43
C TYR A 165 2.58 1.14 -8.40
N VAL A 166 2.08 0.74 -9.57
CA VAL A 166 0.76 0.14 -9.72
C VAL A 166 0.92 -1.15 -10.49
N VAL A 167 0.41 -2.23 -9.93
CA VAL A 167 0.33 -3.50 -10.66
C VAL A 167 -0.98 -3.55 -11.43
N CYS A 168 -0.91 -4.05 -12.66
CA CYS A 168 -2.06 -4.24 -13.52
C CYS A 168 -2.29 -5.74 -13.72
N ALA A 169 -3.53 -6.19 -13.49
CA ALA A 169 -3.94 -7.58 -13.70
C ALA A 169 -3.96 -7.97 -15.19
N ASP A 170 -4.32 -7.02 -16.05
CA ASP A 170 -4.47 -7.21 -17.48
C ASP A 170 -4.10 -5.91 -18.24
N PRO A 171 -3.05 -5.94 -19.09
CA PRO A 171 -2.05 -6.99 -19.18
C PRO A 171 -1.24 -7.05 -17.87
N GLY A 172 -0.89 -8.25 -17.43
CA GLY A 172 -0.06 -8.48 -16.26
C GLY A 172 1.27 -7.71 -16.32
N ALA A 173 1.37 -6.62 -15.56
CA ALA A 173 2.50 -5.70 -15.61
C ALA A 173 2.61 -4.86 -14.34
N ILE A 174 3.83 -4.44 -13.99
CA ILE A 174 4.07 -3.46 -12.93
C ILE A 174 4.45 -2.12 -13.59
N TRP A 175 3.62 -1.11 -13.37
CA TRP A 175 3.87 0.25 -13.84
C TRP A 175 4.59 1.05 -12.78
N ARG A 176 5.65 1.72 -13.20
CA ARG A 176 6.41 2.67 -12.41
C ARG A 176 6.05 4.08 -12.83
N PHE A 177 5.70 4.91 -11.85
CA PHE A 177 5.43 6.32 -12.04
C PHE A 177 6.36 7.18 -11.18
N ARG A 178 6.74 8.34 -11.70
CA ARG A 178 7.50 9.35 -10.96
C ARG A 178 6.71 10.64 -10.90
N LYS A 179 6.73 11.31 -9.74
CA LYS A 179 6.10 12.61 -9.59
C LYS A 179 6.88 13.64 -10.40
N ALA A 180 6.21 14.27 -11.36
CA ALA A 180 6.77 15.29 -12.23
C ALA A 180 6.95 16.60 -11.47
N ILE A 181 8.10 17.25 -11.71
CA ILE A 181 8.41 18.54 -11.12
C ILE A 181 7.53 19.60 -11.79
N GLY A 182 6.86 20.44 -10.99
CA GLY A 182 6.02 21.55 -11.45
C GLY A 182 4.53 21.22 -11.57
N THR A 183 4.15 20.07 -12.14
CA THR A 183 2.73 19.67 -12.26
C THR A 183 2.21 18.95 -11.02
N GLY A 184 3.09 18.27 -10.28
CA GLY A 184 2.71 17.42 -9.15
C GLY A 184 2.02 16.11 -9.54
N LEU A 185 1.83 15.85 -10.85
CA LEU A 185 1.26 14.62 -11.39
C LEU A 185 2.30 13.51 -11.44
N TYR A 186 1.84 12.26 -11.45
CA TYR A 186 2.67 11.08 -11.61
C TYR A 186 2.71 10.67 -13.09
N GLU A 187 3.90 10.76 -13.68
CA GLU A 187 4.16 10.40 -15.08
C GLU A 187 4.63 8.95 -15.17
N ALA A 188 4.09 8.22 -16.14
CA ALA A 188 4.47 6.84 -16.40
C ALA A 188 5.89 6.78 -16.96
N MET A 189 6.78 6.07 -16.27
CA MET A 189 8.19 5.94 -16.66
C MET A 189 8.43 4.68 -17.47
N SER A 190 7.92 3.55 -16.99
CA SER A 190 8.12 2.23 -17.58
C SER A 190 7.07 1.25 -17.09
N ALA A 191 6.73 0.29 -17.95
CA ALA A 191 6.04 -0.93 -17.56
C ALA A 191 7.06 -2.07 -17.53
N PHE A 192 7.00 -2.88 -16.48
CA PHE A 192 7.77 -4.11 -16.37
C PHE A 192 6.84 -5.30 -16.48
N SER A 193 7.15 -6.20 -17.40
CA SER A 193 6.43 -7.44 -17.62
C SER A 193 7.44 -8.54 -17.90
N THR A 194 7.19 -9.74 -17.37
CA THR A 194 8.05 -10.93 -17.52
C THR A 194 7.14 -12.12 -17.75
N ASP A 195 7.68 -13.27 -18.16
CA ASP A 195 6.88 -14.49 -18.29
C ASP A 195 6.16 -14.92 -16.99
N TYR A 196 6.63 -14.44 -15.83
CA TYR A 196 5.97 -14.59 -14.53
C TYR A 196 4.77 -13.65 -14.32
N LEU A 197 4.78 -12.47 -14.94
CA LEU A 197 3.70 -11.47 -14.88
C LEU A 197 2.75 -11.59 -16.09
N TYR A 198 3.26 -12.01 -17.24
CA TYR A 198 2.60 -12.02 -18.53
C TYR A 198 2.98 -13.28 -19.29
N GLN A 199 2.02 -14.18 -19.47
CA GLN A 199 2.11 -15.19 -20.51
C GLN A 199 1.18 -14.77 -21.64
N PRO A 200 1.70 -14.54 -22.87
CA PRO A 200 0.81 -14.34 -24.01
C PRO A 200 -0.06 -15.59 -24.15
N ALA A 201 -1.35 -15.37 -24.40
CA ALA A 201 -2.29 -16.44 -24.67
C ALA A 201 -1.73 -17.35 -25.76
N ILE A 202 -1.28 -18.56 -25.40
CA ILE A 202 -1.07 -19.61 -26.37
C ILE A 202 -2.46 -19.83 -26.98
N ASN A 203 -2.68 -19.31 -28.19
CA ASN A 203 -3.86 -19.48 -29.05
C ASN A 203 -5.01 -18.45 -28.92
N ASN A 204 -4.72 -17.19 -28.57
CA ASN A 204 -5.63 -16.06 -28.75
C ASN A 204 -7.03 -16.18 -28.08
N ARG A 205 -7.17 -17.04 -27.05
CA ARG A 205 -8.43 -17.26 -26.31
C ARG A 205 -8.27 -17.49 -24.80
N SER A 206 -7.09 -17.27 -24.23
CA SER A 206 -6.82 -17.60 -22.83
C SER A 206 -6.22 -16.43 -22.07
N PHE A 207 -6.88 -16.03 -20.99
CA PHE A 207 -6.38 -15.07 -20.00
C PHE A 207 -4.98 -15.45 -19.50
N CYS A 208 -4.20 -14.45 -19.08
CA CYS A 208 -2.87 -14.62 -18.48
C CYS A 208 -2.88 -15.77 -17.45
N GLY A 209 -1.93 -16.70 -17.58
CA GLY A 209 -1.80 -17.82 -16.64
C GLY A 209 -1.47 -17.38 -15.21
N HIS A 210 -1.09 -16.12 -15.03
CA HIS A 210 -0.79 -15.49 -13.75
C HIS A 210 -1.49 -14.13 -13.65
N VAL A 211 -2.11 -13.83 -12.50
CA VAL A 211 -2.80 -12.56 -12.26
C VAL A 211 -2.23 -11.90 -11.01
N PRO A 212 -1.60 -10.72 -11.12
CA PRO A 212 -1.22 -9.95 -9.95
C PRO A 212 -2.43 -9.26 -9.31
N TRP A 213 -2.50 -9.29 -7.99
CA TRP A 213 -3.54 -8.64 -7.20
C TRP A 213 -2.97 -7.47 -6.38
N GLY A 214 -2.65 -7.68 -5.10
CA GLY A 214 -2.05 -6.67 -4.24
C GLY A 214 -0.53 -6.61 -4.35
N MET A 215 0.02 -5.46 -3.94
CA MET A 215 1.45 -5.19 -3.92
C MET A 215 1.83 -4.36 -2.70
N THR A 216 3.02 -4.56 -2.16
CA THR A 216 3.61 -3.71 -1.12
C THR A 216 5.10 -3.53 -1.33
N THR A 217 5.69 -2.49 -0.72
CA THR A 217 7.15 -2.35 -0.65
C THR A 217 7.65 -3.03 0.62
N GLY A 218 8.68 -3.85 0.49
CA GLY A 218 9.30 -4.57 1.59
C GLY A 218 10.31 -3.74 2.38
N PRO A 219 10.76 -4.24 3.55
CA PRO A 219 11.76 -3.57 4.39
C PRO A 219 13.14 -3.49 3.70
N ASP A 220 13.39 -4.34 2.72
CA ASP A 220 14.57 -4.34 1.84
C ASP A 220 14.48 -3.30 0.71
N GLY A 221 13.36 -2.58 0.58
CA GLY A 221 13.12 -1.59 -0.47
C GLY A 221 12.62 -2.17 -1.79
N ASN A 222 12.42 -3.49 -1.89
CA ASN A 222 11.92 -4.15 -3.09
C ASN A 222 10.39 -4.22 -3.11
N LEU A 223 9.80 -4.57 -4.25
CA LEU A 223 8.35 -4.74 -4.38
C LEU A 223 7.99 -6.21 -4.18
N TYR A 224 6.91 -6.46 -3.45
CA TYR A 224 6.34 -7.78 -3.22
C TYR A 224 4.94 -7.77 -3.82
N ILE A 225 4.62 -8.78 -4.61
CA ILE A 225 3.38 -8.85 -5.41
C ILE A 225 2.69 -10.17 -5.09
N ALA A 226 1.42 -10.10 -4.69
CA ALA A 226 0.57 -11.26 -4.55
C ALA A 226 0.17 -11.73 -5.96
N MET A 227 0.56 -12.94 -6.30
CA MET A 227 0.36 -13.54 -7.61
C MET A 227 -0.59 -14.72 -7.52
N GLU A 228 -1.69 -14.66 -8.25
CA GLU A 228 -2.49 -15.84 -8.54
C GLU A 228 -1.81 -16.64 -9.65
N GLU A 229 -1.64 -17.95 -9.44
CA GLU A 229 -1.01 -18.86 -10.40
C GLU A 229 -2.05 -19.82 -10.99
N GLY A 230 -1.97 -20.00 -12.31
CA GLY A 230 -2.89 -20.86 -13.05
C GLY A 230 -4.28 -20.25 -13.18
N TYR A 231 -4.39 -18.92 -13.25
CA TYR A 231 -5.68 -18.26 -13.50
C TYR A 231 -6.23 -18.76 -14.83
N LYS A 232 -7.20 -19.65 -14.75
CA LYS A 232 -8.05 -20.01 -15.86
C LYS A 232 -9.36 -19.29 -15.59
N ALA A 233 -9.88 -18.54 -16.55
CA ALA A 233 -11.24 -18.00 -16.49
C ALA A 233 -12.34 -19.09 -16.45
N LEU A 234 -11.99 -20.32 -16.09
CA LEU A 234 -12.87 -21.45 -15.88
C LEU A 234 -13.54 -21.27 -14.52
N LYS A 235 -14.85 -21.03 -14.56
CA LYS A 235 -15.75 -20.96 -13.40
C LYS A 235 -15.80 -22.24 -12.54
N ASP A 236 -15.03 -23.27 -12.90
CA ASP A 236 -15.15 -24.65 -12.40
C ASP A 236 -13.88 -25.20 -11.76
N VAL A 237 -12.81 -24.40 -11.57
CA VAL A 237 -11.65 -24.85 -10.78
C VAL A 237 -12.03 -24.75 -9.29
N PRO A 238 -12.08 -25.87 -8.54
CA PRO A 238 -12.32 -25.82 -7.11
C PRO A 238 -11.26 -24.95 -6.40
N LEU A 239 -11.67 -24.12 -5.43
CA LEU A 239 -10.79 -23.18 -4.73
C LEU A 239 -9.49 -23.85 -4.20
N ASN A 240 -9.55 -25.09 -3.73
CA ASN A 240 -8.35 -25.83 -3.28
C ASN A 240 -7.38 -26.29 -4.38
N GLN A 241 -7.76 -26.18 -5.64
CA GLN A 241 -6.89 -26.46 -6.78
C GLN A 241 -6.20 -25.19 -7.27
N MET A 242 -6.65 -24.01 -6.84
CA MET A 242 -6.02 -22.74 -7.16
C MET A 242 -4.71 -22.58 -6.38
N THR A 243 -3.73 -21.97 -7.03
CA THR A 243 -2.39 -21.74 -6.48
C THR A 243 -2.07 -20.26 -6.50
N GLY A 244 -1.06 -19.88 -5.76
CA GLY A 244 -0.49 -18.55 -5.88
C GLY A 244 0.88 -18.49 -5.27
N SER A 245 1.51 -17.35 -5.40
CA SER A 245 2.80 -17.06 -4.82
C SER A 245 2.88 -15.60 -4.42
N VAL A 246 3.90 -15.27 -3.65
CA VAL A 246 4.40 -13.90 -3.62
C VAL A 246 5.63 -13.84 -4.50
N VAL A 247 5.64 -12.88 -5.42
CA VAL A 247 6.78 -12.57 -6.29
C VAL A 247 7.47 -11.34 -5.73
N VAL A 248 8.80 -11.37 -5.63
CA VAL A 248 9.61 -10.18 -5.35
C VAL A 248 10.13 -9.60 -6.66
N ALA A 249 10.01 -8.28 -6.83
CA ALA A 249 10.64 -7.52 -7.91
C ALA A 249 11.74 -6.64 -7.31
N GLN A 250 12.98 -6.93 -7.68
CA GLN A 250 14.15 -6.19 -7.18
C GLN A 250 14.26 -4.85 -7.87
N LEU A 251 14.49 -3.80 -7.08
CA LEU A 251 14.68 -2.44 -7.56
C LEU A 251 16.16 -2.04 -7.54
N ASP A 252 16.59 -1.29 -8.55
CA ASP A 252 17.84 -0.52 -8.46
C ASP A 252 17.64 0.78 -7.68
N ASP A 253 18.73 1.54 -7.49
CA ASP A 253 18.74 2.81 -6.74
C ASP A 253 17.80 3.86 -7.34
N GLU A 254 17.54 3.82 -8.63
CA GLU A 254 16.60 4.69 -9.32
C GLU A 254 15.14 4.23 -9.14
N GLY A 255 14.91 2.99 -8.74
CA GLY A 255 13.60 2.35 -8.64
C GLY A 255 13.16 1.65 -9.92
N LYS A 256 14.05 1.34 -10.85
CA LYS A 256 13.76 0.48 -11.98
C LYS A 256 13.76 -0.97 -11.50
N ILE A 257 12.85 -1.78 -12.04
CA ILE A 257 12.83 -3.22 -11.77
C ILE A 257 13.95 -3.87 -12.60
N VAL A 258 14.83 -4.61 -11.93
CA VAL A 258 15.99 -5.29 -12.55
C VAL A 258 15.84 -6.80 -12.63
N SER A 259 15.07 -7.41 -11.72
CA SER A 259 14.81 -8.84 -11.72
C SER A 259 13.50 -9.16 -10.99
N THR A 260 12.95 -10.34 -11.25
CA THR A 260 11.87 -10.92 -10.46
C THR A 260 12.21 -12.34 -10.06
N ALA A 261 11.74 -12.73 -8.87
CA ALA A 261 11.86 -14.09 -8.38
C ALA A 261 10.63 -14.44 -7.54
N LYS A 262 10.29 -15.73 -7.51
CA LYS A 262 9.32 -16.22 -6.53
C LYS A 262 9.92 -16.11 -5.13
N PHE A 263 9.18 -15.47 -4.23
CA PHE A 263 9.57 -15.30 -2.83
C PHE A 263 9.01 -16.42 -1.96
N CYS A 264 7.69 -16.66 -2.02
CA CYS A 264 7.05 -17.75 -1.28
C CYS A 264 5.83 -18.31 -2.03
N GLY A 265 5.24 -19.40 -1.51
CA GLY A 265 3.83 -19.71 -1.78
C GLY A 265 3.43 -20.88 -2.67
N ALA A 266 4.31 -21.69 -3.28
CA ALA A 266 3.82 -22.88 -4.03
C ALA A 266 4.52 -24.23 -3.76
N ARG A 267 3.70 -25.29 -3.87
CA ARG A 267 3.88 -26.74 -3.58
C ARG A 267 4.61 -27.09 -2.28
N GLY A 268 4.17 -26.50 -1.18
CA GLY A 268 4.44 -26.99 0.19
C GLY A 268 3.36 -27.94 0.70
N LYS A 269 3.42 -28.32 1.98
CA LYS A 269 2.32 -29.02 2.67
C LYS A 269 1.05 -28.15 2.69
N ARG A 270 -0.11 -28.75 3.00
CA ARG A 270 -1.43 -28.08 2.92
C ARG A 270 -1.45 -26.68 3.56
N ASP A 271 -0.76 -26.51 4.68
CA ASP A 271 -0.77 -25.29 5.50
C ASP A 271 0.22 -24.22 5.04
N GLU A 272 1.13 -24.55 4.10
CA GLU A 272 2.16 -23.65 3.56
C GLU A 272 1.77 -23.05 2.21
N ARG A 273 0.71 -23.59 1.60
CA ARG A 273 0.28 -23.28 0.23
C ARG A 273 -0.55 -22.01 0.19
N LEU A 274 -0.19 -21.09 -0.69
CA LEU A 274 -1.05 -19.96 -1.04
C LEU A 274 -2.06 -20.38 -2.11
N CYS A 275 -3.30 -19.94 -1.90
CA CYS A 275 -4.40 -19.99 -2.85
C CYS A 275 -4.88 -18.57 -3.13
N ARG A 276 -4.76 -18.14 -4.40
CA ARG A 276 -5.17 -16.81 -4.90
C ARG A 276 -4.83 -15.66 -3.95
N PRO A 277 -3.56 -15.50 -3.53
CA PRO A 277 -3.22 -14.46 -2.59
C PRO A 277 -3.56 -13.09 -3.18
N SER A 278 -4.05 -12.19 -2.32
CA SER A 278 -4.47 -10.85 -2.75
C SER A 278 -3.77 -9.78 -1.92
N GLY A 279 -4.00 -9.77 -0.61
CA GLY A 279 -3.46 -8.83 0.34
C GLY A 279 -2.13 -9.27 0.91
N ILE A 280 -1.21 -8.30 1.04
CA ILE A 280 0.10 -8.51 1.66
C ILE A 280 0.53 -7.30 2.48
N SER A 281 1.24 -7.55 3.59
CA SER A 281 1.81 -6.53 4.46
C SER A 281 3.01 -7.07 5.23
N PHE A 282 3.99 -6.21 5.52
CA PHE A 282 5.08 -6.53 6.43
C PHE A 282 4.77 -6.01 7.85
N ASP A 283 5.27 -6.70 8.88
CA ASP A 283 5.38 -6.15 10.24
C ASP A 283 6.69 -5.36 10.44
N ALA A 284 6.88 -4.80 11.65
CA ALA A 284 8.09 -4.08 12.01
C ALA A 284 9.33 -4.98 12.11
N GLU A 285 9.14 -6.27 12.36
CA GLU A 285 10.21 -7.28 12.37
C GLU A 285 10.59 -7.74 10.96
N GLY A 286 9.83 -7.33 9.94
CA GLY A 286 10.03 -7.67 8.54
C GLY A 286 9.41 -8.99 8.10
N ASN A 287 8.57 -9.65 8.91
CA ASN A 287 7.80 -10.81 8.48
C ASN A 287 6.67 -10.41 7.53
N LEU A 288 6.40 -11.28 6.56
CA LEU A 288 5.40 -11.06 5.53
C LEU A 288 4.10 -11.76 5.88
N TYR A 289 3.01 -11.01 5.93
CA TYR A 289 1.64 -11.51 6.07
C TYR A 289 0.98 -11.54 4.70
N VAL A 290 0.30 -12.65 4.40
CA VAL A 290 -0.35 -12.88 3.11
C VAL A 290 -1.75 -13.40 3.35
N THR A 291 -2.77 -12.76 2.79
CA THR A 291 -4.12 -13.34 2.75
C THR A 291 -4.16 -14.46 1.73
N SER A 292 -4.82 -15.56 2.09
CA SER A 292 -5.14 -16.62 1.15
C SER A 292 -6.63 -16.90 1.15
N LEU A 293 -7.18 -17.11 -0.05
CA LEU A 293 -8.57 -17.50 -0.24
C LEU A 293 -8.86 -18.92 0.28
N THR A 294 -7.94 -19.59 0.99
CA THR A 294 -8.23 -20.74 1.87
C THR A 294 -8.83 -20.34 3.23
N ASP A 295 -9.25 -19.08 3.40
CA ASP A 295 -9.75 -18.50 4.65
C ASP A 295 -8.66 -18.37 5.73
N GLU A 296 -7.43 -18.11 5.28
CA GLU A 296 -6.26 -18.04 6.15
C GLU A 296 -5.48 -16.77 5.90
N VAL A 297 -4.82 -16.29 6.96
CA VAL A 297 -3.71 -15.34 6.83
C VAL A 297 -2.45 -16.08 7.24
N LEU A 298 -1.51 -16.18 6.31
CA LEU A 298 -0.26 -16.90 6.47
C LEU A 298 0.86 -15.89 6.73
N MET A 299 1.80 -16.28 7.59
CA MET A 299 2.99 -15.50 7.91
C MET A 299 4.23 -16.23 7.39
N TYR A 300 5.12 -15.47 6.73
CA TYR A 300 6.38 -15.93 6.16
C TYR A 300 7.54 -15.09 6.70
N LYS A 301 8.73 -15.66 6.75
CA LYS A 301 9.96 -14.95 7.09
C LYS A 301 10.27 -13.85 6.08
N GLY A 302 10.76 -12.72 6.60
CA GLY A 302 11.17 -11.56 5.82
C GLY A 302 12.40 -11.75 4.93
N PRO A 303 12.66 -10.79 4.03
CA PRO A 303 13.83 -10.84 3.13
C PRO A 303 15.18 -10.82 3.83
N SER A 304 15.27 -10.21 5.01
CA SER A 304 16.53 -10.05 5.75
C SER A 304 16.81 -11.19 6.73
N THR A 305 16.15 -12.34 6.57
CA THR A 305 16.31 -13.51 7.43
C THR A 305 17.24 -14.56 6.81
N ASP A 306 17.58 -15.59 7.58
CA ASP A 306 18.39 -16.73 7.13
C ASP A 306 17.70 -17.58 6.05
N ARG A 307 16.36 -17.57 6.04
CA ARG A 307 15.52 -18.31 5.09
C ARG A 307 14.36 -17.44 4.61
N PRO A 308 14.64 -16.47 3.71
CA PRO A 308 13.61 -15.59 3.17
C PRO A 308 12.46 -16.36 2.53
N GLY A 309 11.21 -15.99 2.86
CA GLY A 309 10.02 -16.61 2.30
C GLY A 309 9.65 -17.98 2.89
N GLU A 310 10.38 -18.47 3.90
CA GLU A 310 10.00 -19.67 4.66
C GLU A 310 8.70 -19.43 5.42
N PHE A 311 7.78 -20.40 5.37
CA PHE A 311 6.53 -20.34 6.12
C PHE A 311 6.79 -20.41 7.63
N ILE A 312 6.11 -19.54 8.39
CA ILE A 312 6.20 -19.51 9.85
C ILE A 312 4.96 -20.17 10.46
N LYS A 313 3.78 -19.63 10.17
CA LYS A 313 2.50 -20.09 10.75
C LYS A 313 1.29 -19.51 10.04
N VAL A 314 0.13 -20.14 10.25
CA VAL A 314 -1.18 -19.51 10.05
C VAL A 314 -1.46 -18.60 11.25
N VAL A 315 -1.65 -17.30 11.02
CA VAL A 315 -1.95 -16.33 12.10
C VAL A 315 -3.43 -16.12 12.32
N ALA A 316 -4.25 -16.47 11.33
CA ALA A 316 -5.70 -16.36 11.40
C ALA A 316 -6.35 -17.39 10.49
N SER A 317 -7.44 -17.98 10.97
CA SER A 317 -8.36 -18.79 10.17
C SER A 317 -9.78 -18.64 10.73
N TRP A 318 -10.80 -18.74 9.87
CA TRP A 318 -12.20 -18.62 10.27
C TRP A 318 -13.04 -19.88 9.98
N GLY A 319 -12.40 -20.99 9.57
CA GLY A 319 -13.10 -22.26 9.33
C GLY A 319 -14.16 -22.20 8.22
N GLY A 320 -14.04 -21.25 7.29
CA GLY A 320 -14.95 -21.00 6.17
C GLY A 320 -14.97 -22.11 5.10
N PHE A 321 -14.10 -23.11 5.22
CA PHE A 321 -13.96 -24.22 4.27
C PHE A 321 -14.25 -25.59 4.91
N VAL A 322 -15.02 -26.40 4.19
CA VAL A 322 -15.18 -27.85 4.46
C VAL A 322 -14.95 -28.59 3.15
N ASN A 323 -14.10 -29.62 3.16
CA ASN A 323 -13.75 -30.39 1.95
C ASN A 323 -13.45 -29.50 0.75
N CYS A 324 -12.67 -28.44 0.99
CA CYS A 324 -12.14 -27.58 -0.07
C CYS A 324 -13.18 -26.78 -0.86
N LYS A 325 -14.40 -26.67 -0.34
CA LYS A 325 -15.44 -25.78 -0.86
C LYS A 325 -15.73 -24.72 0.20
N ALA A 326 -15.81 -23.46 -0.23
CA ALA A 326 -16.27 -22.38 0.63
C ALA A 326 -17.70 -22.67 1.06
N ARG A 327 -18.02 -22.47 2.35
CA ARG A 327 -19.41 -22.47 2.80
C ARG A 327 -20.16 -21.34 2.09
N ALA A 328 -21.44 -21.55 1.80
CA ALA A 328 -22.28 -20.48 1.24
C ALA A 328 -22.25 -19.26 2.18
N GLY A 329 -21.92 -18.07 1.65
CA GLY A 329 -21.77 -16.85 2.44
C GLY A 329 -20.46 -16.74 3.23
N ALA A 330 -19.47 -17.61 3.00
CA ALA A 330 -18.15 -17.49 3.63
C ALA A 330 -17.48 -16.16 3.24
N LEU A 331 -16.91 -15.50 4.25
CA LEU A 331 -16.12 -14.28 4.10
C LEU A 331 -14.64 -14.66 3.99
N LEU A 332 -14.06 -14.42 2.82
CA LEU A 332 -12.67 -14.74 2.51
C LEU A 332 -11.77 -13.51 2.74
N PRO A 333 -10.59 -13.67 3.34
CA PRO A 333 -9.66 -12.57 3.53
C PRO A 333 -9.19 -12.05 2.16
N TRP A 334 -9.33 -10.74 1.96
CA TRP A 334 -8.94 -10.06 0.73
C TRP A 334 -7.67 -9.26 0.93
N ASP A 335 -7.70 -8.24 1.79
CA ASP A 335 -6.52 -7.44 2.10
C ASP A 335 -6.09 -7.59 3.57
N VAL A 336 -4.81 -7.37 3.82
CA VAL A 336 -4.22 -7.35 5.15
C VAL A 336 -3.30 -6.14 5.31
N LYS A 337 -3.36 -5.48 6.47
CA LYS A 337 -2.46 -4.40 6.88
C LYS A 337 -2.03 -4.58 8.33
N TRP A 338 -0.74 -4.53 8.56
CA TRP A 338 -0.15 -4.54 9.89
C TRP A 338 -0.01 -3.11 10.43
N HIS A 339 -0.17 -2.94 11.74
CA HIS A 339 0.08 -1.69 12.44
C HIS A 339 0.77 -2.00 13.78
N PRO A 340 1.71 -1.17 14.27
CA PRO A 340 2.40 -1.40 15.56
C PRO A 340 1.50 -1.27 16.81
N GLY A 341 0.20 -1.04 16.62
CA GLY A 341 -0.76 -0.79 17.69
C GLY A 341 -1.41 0.59 17.63
N ILE A 342 -2.66 0.67 18.07
CA ILE A 342 -3.42 1.91 18.14
C ILE A 342 -3.84 2.14 19.59
N THR A 343 -3.41 3.27 20.16
CA THR A 343 -3.75 3.66 21.53
C THR A 343 -5.27 3.68 21.74
N GLY A 344 -5.74 2.83 22.67
CA GLY A 344 -7.15 2.72 23.05
C GLY A 344 -7.99 1.78 22.19
N ILE A 345 -7.34 0.91 21.39
CA ILE A 345 -8.00 -0.18 20.66
C ILE A 345 -7.50 -1.54 21.16
N GLY A 346 -6.22 -1.65 21.47
CA GLY A 346 -5.60 -2.85 22.04
C GLY A 346 -4.20 -2.54 22.56
N LYS A 347 -3.63 -3.44 23.35
CA LYS A 347 -2.21 -3.39 23.72
C LYS A 347 -1.44 -4.24 22.71
N GLY A 348 -0.56 -3.61 21.93
CA GLY A 348 0.33 -4.29 21.00
C GLY A 348 -0.05 -4.13 19.52
N PRO A 349 0.68 -4.82 18.63
CA PRO A 349 0.48 -4.75 17.19
C PRO A 349 -0.90 -5.25 16.79
N LEU A 350 -1.40 -4.74 15.67
CA LEU A 350 -2.71 -5.07 15.12
C LEU A 350 -2.54 -5.57 13.70
N LEU A 351 -3.26 -6.65 13.38
CA LEU A 351 -3.46 -7.08 12.01
C LEU A 351 -4.88 -6.79 11.58
N LEU A 352 -5.04 -5.87 10.62
CA LEU A 352 -6.31 -5.49 10.03
C LEU A 352 -6.53 -6.34 8.79
N VAL A 353 -7.58 -7.16 8.80
CA VAL A 353 -7.92 -8.04 7.68
C VAL A 353 -9.30 -7.67 7.15
N THR A 354 -9.39 -7.31 5.87
CA THR A 354 -10.67 -7.14 5.19
C THR A 354 -11.11 -8.47 4.62
N ARG A 355 -12.43 -8.74 4.63
CA ARG A 355 -12.99 -9.97 4.07
C ARG A 355 -14.15 -9.67 3.12
N HIS A 356 -14.34 -10.52 2.12
CA HIS A 356 -15.35 -10.37 1.08
C HIS A 356 -16.04 -11.71 0.79
N THR A 357 -17.24 -11.67 0.21
CA THR A 357 -17.99 -12.84 -0.25
C THR A 357 -17.76 -13.07 -1.75
N GLU A 358 -17.36 -14.27 -2.17
CA GLU A 358 -17.49 -14.72 -3.58
C GLU A 358 -18.82 -15.52 -3.75
N PRO A 359 -19.53 -15.47 -4.90
CA PRO A 359 -19.75 -14.35 -5.82
C PRO A 359 -21.26 -14.00 -5.98
N LYS A 360 -22.12 -14.18 -4.96
CA LYS A 360 -23.59 -14.01 -5.14
C LYS A 360 -24.38 -13.23 -4.09
N SER A 361 -23.76 -12.62 -3.09
CA SER A 361 -24.52 -11.82 -2.13
C SER A 361 -23.65 -10.77 -1.47
N CYS A 362 -24.21 -9.56 -1.35
CA CYS A 362 -23.66 -8.34 -0.75
C CYS A 362 -22.39 -8.51 0.09
N PRO A 363 -21.32 -7.73 -0.19
CA PRO A 363 -20.11 -7.77 0.61
C PRO A 363 -20.42 -7.18 1.98
N ALA A 364 -20.46 -8.05 2.99
CA ALA A 364 -20.24 -7.63 4.35
C ALA A 364 -18.72 -7.42 4.51
N VAL A 365 -18.25 -6.17 4.40
CA VAL A 365 -16.87 -5.84 4.77
C VAL A 365 -16.77 -5.98 6.28
N GLN A 366 -16.23 -7.09 6.76
CA GLN A 366 -15.90 -7.27 8.16
C GLN A 366 -14.39 -7.08 8.33
N ALA A 367 -14.00 -5.95 8.90
CA ALA A 367 -12.66 -5.76 9.42
C ALA A 367 -12.57 -6.52 10.75
N LYS A 368 -11.79 -7.60 10.79
CA LYS A 368 -11.42 -8.22 12.07
C LYS A 368 -10.03 -7.77 12.43
N MET A 369 -9.94 -7.15 13.59
CA MET A 369 -8.69 -6.85 14.22
C MET A 369 -8.22 -8.07 14.99
N LEU A 370 -7.02 -8.53 14.68
CA LEU A 370 -6.35 -9.57 15.43
C LEU A 370 -5.36 -8.85 16.35
N VAL A 371 -5.57 -8.99 17.66
CA VAL A 371 -4.72 -8.48 18.74
C VAL A 371 -3.78 -9.58 19.16
#